data_AF-A0A535DI40-F1
#
_entry.id   AF-A0A535DI40-F1
#
_cell.length_a   1.000
_cell.length_b   1.000
_cell.length_c   1.000
_cell.angle_alpha   90.00
_cell.angle_beta   90.00
_cell.angle_gamma   90.00
#
_symmetry.space_group_name_H-M   'P 1'
#
loop_
_entity.id
_entity.type
_entity.pdbx_description
1 polymer ?
#
loop_
_entity_poly.entity_id
_entity_poly.type
_entity_poly.pdbx_seq_one_letter_code
_entity_poly.pdbx_strand_id
1 'polypeptide(L)'
;MTAPSTSSSRRPLVLFAEIRGLTVYADADIAEQAATLLWGIAENQPFVDGNKRIALVVTLTFLELNGCTVDLSEDERVELMYEIAEGLTVEGVTKRIRAHLVARPPIDESEPE
;
A
#
# COMPACT_ATOMS: atom_id res chain seq x y z
N MET A 1 -46.24 -17.27 -14.46
CA MET A 1 -45.07 -17.15 -15.35
C MET A 1 -44.08 -16.26 -14.64
N THR A 2 -43.10 -16.88 -13.97
CA THR A 2 -42.17 -16.26 -13.05
C THR A 2 -40.76 -16.49 -13.60
N ALA A 3 -40.04 -15.42 -13.92
CA ALA A 3 -38.67 -15.49 -14.42
C ALA A 3 -37.71 -15.93 -13.31
N PRO A 4 -36.68 -16.75 -13.57
CA PRO A 4 -35.70 -17.11 -12.55
C PRO A 4 -34.65 -16.00 -12.41
N SER A 5 -34.38 -15.66 -11.15
CA SER A 5 -33.31 -14.78 -10.70
C SER A 5 -31.96 -15.43 -11.00
N THR A 6 -31.18 -14.89 -11.94
CA THR A 6 -29.79 -15.30 -12.15
C THR A 6 -28.88 -14.47 -11.26
N SER A 7 -28.48 -15.10 -10.16
CA SER A 7 -27.36 -14.74 -9.30
C SER A 7 -26.12 -14.39 -10.14
N SER A 8 -25.77 -13.11 -10.18
CA SER A 8 -24.52 -12.62 -10.77
C SER A 8 -23.38 -13.01 -9.83
N SER A 9 -22.79 -14.18 -10.12
CA SER A 9 -21.66 -14.74 -9.40
C SER A 9 -20.45 -13.81 -9.58
N ARG A 10 -20.07 -13.08 -8.52
CA ARG A 10 -18.83 -12.32 -8.45
C ARG A 10 -17.66 -13.30 -8.58
N ARG A 11 -17.09 -13.42 -9.78
CA ARG A 11 -15.84 -14.13 -9.99
C ARG A 11 -14.74 -13.44 -9.18
N PRO A 12 -13.94 -14.14 -8.38
CA PRO A 12 -12.81 -13.51 -7.73
C PRO A 12 -11.73 -13.23 -8.80
N LEU A 13 -11.28 -11.98 -8.86
CA LEU A 13 -10.16 -11.51 -9.67
C LEU A 13 -8.85 -12.08 -9.11
N VAL A 14 -8.62 -13.38 -9.23
CA VAL A 14 -7.33 -13.99 -8.85
C VAL A 14 -6.92 -14.95 -9.96
N LEU A 15 -6.55 -14.39 -11.11
CA LEU A 15 -5.98 -15.15 -12.22
C LEU A 15 -4.68 -14.51 -12.71
N PHE A 16 -3.70 -14.35 -11.82
CA PHE A 16 -2.30 -14.02 -12.20
C PHE A 16 -1.27 -14.56 -11.17
N ALA A 17 -1.55 -15.67 -10.50
CA ALA A 17 -0.66 -16.20 -9.46
C ALA A 17 0.29 -17.27 -10.01
N GLU A 18 1.34 -16.84 -10.71
CA GLU A 18 2.60 -17.61 -10.80
C GLU A 18 3.83 -16.72 -11.04
N ILE A 19 3.87 -15.57 -10.36
CA ILE A 19 5.13 -14.85 -10.09
C ILE A 19 5.54 -15.27 -8.68
N ARG A 20 6.74 -15.86 -8.52
CA ARG A 20 7.23 -16.44 -7.25
C ARG A 20 7.22 -15.48 -6.04
N GLY A 21 7.12 -14.17 -6.26
CA GLY A 21 6.95 -13.18 -5.19
C GLY A 21 5.50 -12.99 -4.73
N LEU A 22 4.50 -13.21 -5.60
CA LEU A 22 3.08 -12.91 -5.33
C LEU A 22 2.49 -13.77 -4.20
N THR A 23 2.99 -14.99 -4.01
CA THR A 23 2.53 -15.90 -2.95
C THR A 23 2.98 -15.46 -1.55
N VAL A 24 4.09 -14.72 -1.44
CA VAL A 24 4.54 -14.13 -0.17
C VAL A 24 3.66 -12.93 0.22
N TYR A 25 3.23 -12.14 -0.76
CA TYR A 25 2.31 -11.03 -0.53
C TYR A 25 0.87 -11.49 -0.25
N ALA A 26 0.43 -12.64 -0.77
CA ALA A 26 -0.95 -13.10 -0.62
C ALA A 26 -1.36 -13.40 0.83
N ASP A 27 -0.42 -13.82 1.69
CA ASP A 27 -0.64 -14.09 3.12
C ASP A 27 -0.16 -12.95 4.04
N ALA A 28 0.56 -11.95 3.50
CA ALA A 28 1.08 -10.82 4.27
C ALA A 28 -0.01 -9.76 4.50
N ASP A 29 -0.03 -9.15 5.68
CA ASP A 29 -0.97 -8.05 5.96
C ASP A 29 -0.64 -6.80 5.14
N ILE A 30 -1.63 -5.93 4.93
CA ILE A 30 -1.49 -4.72 4.09
C ILE A 30 -0.31 -3.84 4.53
N ALA A 31 -0.02 -3.79 5.84
CA ALA A 31 1.08 -2.98 6.36
C ALA A 31 2.44 -3.56 5.96
N GLU A 32 2.61 -4.88 5.99
CA GLU A 32 3.84 -5.56 5.56
C GLU A 32 4.05 -5.44 4.05
N GLN A 33 2.99 -5.55 3.25
CA GLN A 33 3.07 -5.32 1.80
C GLN A 33 3.49 -3.88 1.49
N ALA A 34 2.87 -2.89 2.15
CA ALA A 34 3.20 -1.47 1.99
C ALA A 34 4.63 -1.16 2.44
N ALA A 35 5.08 -1.71 3.56
CA ALA A 35 6.43 -1.52 4.06
C ALA A 35 7.49 -2.11 3.14
N THR A 36 7.24 -3.31 2.61
CA THR A 36 8.15 -3.96 1.66
C THR A 36 8.26 -3.15 0.37
N LEU A 37 7.15 -2.59 -0.11
CA LEU A 37 7.11 -1.72 -1.28
C LEU A 37 7.89 -0.41 -1.04
N LEU A 38 7.66 0.24 0.10
CA LEU A 38 8.33 1.47 0.50
C LEU A 38 9.84 1.27 0.62
N TRP A 39 10.24 0.32 1.44
CA TRP A 39 11.64 0.01 1.70
C TRP A 39 12.34 -0.47 0.43
N GLY A 40 11.68 -1.33 -0.36
CA GLY A 40 12.26 -1.88 -1.59
C GLY A 40 12.58 -0.82 -2.64
N ILE A 41 11.75 0.21 -2.82
CA ILE A 41 12.05 1.30 -3.75
C ILE A 41 13.07 2.28 -3.14
N ALA A 42 12.93 2.60 -1.86
CA ALA A 42 13.80 3.55 -1.18
C ALA A 42 15.24 3.04 -1.04
N GLU A 43 15.45 1.75 -0.81
CA GLU A 43 16.79 1.17 -0.61
C GLU A 43 17.46 0.79 -1.92
N ASN A 44 16.74 0.13 -2.84
CA ASN A 44 17.36 -0.34 -4.10
C ASN A 44 17.64 0.78 -5.11
N GLN A 45 17.11 1.99 -4.86
CA GLN A 45 17.32 3.19 -5.69
C GLN A 45 17.21 2.93 -7.21
N PRO A 46 16.10 2.33 -7.71
CA PRO A 46 16.01 1.86 -9.11
C PRO A 46 15.89 2.98 -10.16
N PHE A 47 15.62 4.22 -9.75
CA PHE A 47 15.49 5.38 -10.62
C PHE A 47 16.72 6.30 -10.54
N VAL A 48 16.93 7.11 -11.59
CA VAL A 48 18.04 8.07 -11.68
C VAL A 48 18.00 9.10 -10.55
N ASP A 49 16.80 9.55 -10.17
CA ASP A 49 16.57 10.45 -9.03
C ASP A 49 15.14 10.24 -8.50
N GLY A 50 14.87 10.76 -7.31
CA GLY A 50 13.53 10.84 -6.74
C GLY A 50 13.07 9.54 -6.09
N ASN A 51 13.94 8.55 -5.90
CA ASN A 51 13.60 7.23 -5.35
C ASN A 51 12.76 7.31 -4.07
N LYS A 52 13.12 8.18 -3.12
CA LYS A 52 12.36 8.37 -1.87
C LYS A 52 10.95 8.94 -2.10
N ARG A 53 10.83 9.90 -3.02
CA ARG A 53 9.53 10.51 -3.39
C ARG A 53 8.65 9.48 -4.11
N ILE A 54 9.23 8.72 -5.03
CA ILE A 54 8.52 7.66 -5.76
C ILE A 54 8.09 6.56 -4.80
N ALA A 55 8.97 6.11 -3.90
CA ALA A 55 8.66 5.11 -2.88
C ALA A 55 7.45 5.54 -2.03
N LEU A 56 7.44 6.79 -1.56
CA LEU A 56 6.34 7.33 -0.78
C LEU A 56 5.03 7.35 -1.57
N VAL A 57 5.03 7.94 -2.77
CA VAL A 57 3.82 8.05 -3.60
C VAL A 57 3.26 6.67 -3.93
N VAL A 58 4.12 5.75 -4.39
CA VAL A 58 3.71 4.39 -4.74
C VAL A 58 3.11 3.65 -3.54
N THR A 59 3.69 3.82 -2.34
CA THR A 59 3.19 3.19 -1.12
C THR A 59 1.86 3.77 -0.67
N LEU A 60 1.71 5.10 -0.70
CA LEU A 60 0.45 5.76 -0.37
C LEU A 60 -0.66 5.36 -1.35
N THR A 61 -0.36 5.36 -2.66
CA THR A 61 -1.31 4.89 -3.69
C THR A 61 -1.69 3.42 -3.47
N PHE A 62 -0.73 2.56 -3.12
CA PHE A 62 -1.02 1.16 -2.80
C PHE A 62 -1.99 1.04 -1.61
N LEU A 63 -1.74 1.76 -0.52
CA LEU A 63 -2.63 1.76 0.64
C LEU A 63 -4.04 2.27 0.26
N GLU A 64 -4.10 3.35 -0.51
CA GLU A 64 -5.35 3.93 -0.98
C GLU A 64 -6.19 2.95 -1.82
N LEU A 65 -5.55 2.21 -2.72
CA LEU A 65 -6.21 1.18 -3.54
C LEU A 65 -6.73 0.02 -2.69
N ASN A 66 -6.18 -0.19 -1.49
CA ASN A 66 -6.63 -1.17 -0.52
C ASN A 66 -7.60 -0.59 0.53
N GLY A 67 -8.07 0.66 0.35
CA GLY A 67 -9.01 1.30 1.27
C GLY A 67 -8.38 1.73 2.60
N CYS A 68 -7.07 1.88 2.65
CA CYS A 68 -6.31 2.34 3.80
C CYS A 68 -5.57 3.64 3.50
N THR A 69 -5.10 4.29 4.55
CA THR A 69 -4.09 5.35 4.49
C THR A 69 -3.22 5.28 5.74
N VAL A 70 -2.16 6.09 5.80
CA VAL A 70 -1.31 6.25 6.99
C VAL A 70 -1.48 7.64 7.57
N ASP A 71 -1.85 7.68 8.84
CA ASP A 71 -1.93 8.90 9.65
C ASP A 71 -0.53 9.29 10.15
N LEU A 72 0.28 9.72 9.20
CA LEU A 72 1.61 10.30 9.41
C LEU A 72 1.60 11.69 8.78
N SER A 73 2.04 12.68 9.54
CA SER A 73 2.33 14.04 9.06
C SER A 73 3.42 14.02 7.99
N GLU A 74 3.55 15.12 7.25
CA GLU A 74 4.61 15.25 6.24
C GLU A 74 6.02 15.10 6.86
N ASP A 75 6.24 15.71 8.03
CA ASP A 75 7.50 15.63 8.76
C ASP A 75 7.80 14.18 9.19
N GLU A 76 6.83 13.44 9.72
CA GLU A 76 7.00 12.04 10.11
C GLU A 76 7.28 11.13 8.89
N ARG A 77 6.70 11.42 7.73
CA ARG A 77 7.00 10.69 6.49
C ARG A 77 8.42 10.96 6.02
N VAL A 78 8.87 12.21 6.13
CA VAL A 78 10.25 12.60 5.80
C VAL A 78 11.24 11.93 6.76
N GLU A 79 10.94 11.93 8.06
CA GLU A 79 11.72 11.25 9.09
C GLU A 79 11.83 9.75 8.80
N LEU A 80 10.73 9.08 8.47
CA LEU A 80 10.74 7.66 8.08
C LEU A 80 11.68 7.39 6.88
N MET A 81 11.75 8.30 5.91
CA MET A 81 12.67 8.19 4.77
C MET A 81 14.14 8.43 5.12
N TYR A 82 14.40 9.18 6.20
CA TYR A 82 15.74 9.30 6.76
C TYR A 82 16.11 8.03 7.53
N GLU A 83 15.23 7.53 8.39
CA GLU A 83 15.43 6.28 9.14
C GLU A 83 15.72 5.10 8.20
N ILE A 84 14.99 4.98 7.08
CA ILE A 84 15.27 3.96 6.05
C ILE A 84 16.69 4.08 5.51
N ALA A 85 17.13 5.31 5.18
CA ALA A 85 18.48 5.54 4.67
C ALA A 85 19.57 5.33 5.73
N GLU A 86 19.22 5.38 7.02
CA GLU A 86 20.11 5.04 8.15
C GLU A 86 20.09 3.53 8.48
N GLY A 87 19.32 2.73 7.74
CA GLY A 87 19.29 1.28 7.87
C GLY A 87 18.09 0.72 8.62
N LEU A 88 16.99 1.47 8.75
CA LEU A 88 15.72 0.92 9.25
C LEU A 88 15.30 -0.27 8.39
N THR A 89 15.03 -1.40 9.05
CA THR A 89 14.64 -2.65 8.38
C THR A 89 13.19 -2.59 7.90
N VAL A 90 12.84 -3.49 6.97
CA VAL A 90 11.44 -3.69 6.54
C VAL A 90 10.53 -3.92 7.74
N GLU A 91 10.95 -4.70 8.73
CA GLU A 91 10.17 -4.94 9.96
C GLU A 91 9.90 -3.65 10.75
N GLY A 92 10.90 -2.76 10.85
CA GLY A 92 10.75 -1.45 11.48
C GLY A 92 9.75 -0.56 10.74
N VAL A 93 9.84 -0.53 9.40
CA VAL A 93 8.88 0.19 8.54
C VAL A 93 7.47 -0.39 8.70
N THR A 94 7.33 -1.71 8.69
CA THR A 94 6.06 -2.42 8.90
C THR A 94 5.43 -2.03 10.23
N LYS A 95 6.22 -1.99 11.31
CA LYS A 95 5.73 -1.58 12.63
C LYS A 95 5.22 -0.13 12.62
N ARG A 96 5.95 0.78 11.96
CA ARG A 96 5.53 2.18 11.83
C ARG A 96 4.25 2.32 11.02
N ILE A 97 4.19 1.72 9.84
CA ILE A 97 2.99 1.76 8.99
C ILE A 97 1.79 1.17 9.75
N ARG A 98 1.94 -0.01 10.39
CA ARG A 98 0.85 -0.67 11.12
C ARG A 98 0.31 0.18 12.27
N ALA A 99 1.18 0.88 13.00
CA ALA A 99 0.78 1.74 14.12
C ALA A 99 -0.04 2.96 13.69
N HIS A 100 0.14 3.42 12.45
CA HIS A 100 -0.53 4.59 11.88
C HIS A 100 -1.52 4.24 10.77
N LEU A 101 -1.79 2.94 10.56
CA LEU A 101 -2.69 2.49 9.51
C LEU A 101 -4.13 2.78 9.91
N VAL A 102 -4.84 3.53 9.06
CA VAL A 102 -6.25 3.85 9.27
C VAL A 102 -7.05 3.51 8.02
N ALA A 103 -8.32 3.17 8.22
CA ALA A 103 -9.25 3.02 7.10
C ALA A 103 -9.39 4.38 6.40
N ARG A 104 -9.34 4.38 5.07
CA ARG A 104 -9.57 5.59 4.29
C ARG A 104 -11.05 5.97 4.45
N PRO A 105 -11.38 7.20 4.89
CA PRO A 105 -12.75 7.67 4.84
C PRO A 105 -13.20 7.73 3.37
N PRO A 106 -14.44 7.34 3.05
CA PRO A 106 -14.95 7.44 1.69
C PRO A 106 -14.76 8.86 1.21
N ILE A 107 -14.26 9.02 -0.03
CA ILE A 107 -14.19 10.33 -0.67
C ILE A 107 -15.63 10.86 -0.68
N ASP A 108 -15.88 11.94 0.04
CA ASP A 108 -17.15 12.62 -0.06
C ASP A 108 -17.13 13.37 -1.40
N GLU A 109 -17.76 12.79 -2.42
CA GLU A 109 -17.88 13.41 -3.75
C GLU A 109 -18.80 14.66 -3.74
N SER A 110 -19.19 15.18 -2.57
CA SER A 110 -20.16 16.26 -2.43
C SER A 110 -19.60 17.66 -2.12
N GLU A 111 -18.32 17.94 -2.38
CA GLU A 111 -17.88 19.34 -2.56
C GLU A 111 -18.06 19.79 -4.03
N PRO A 112 -19.02 20.69 -4.32
CA PRO A 112 -19.13 21.32 -5.64
C PRO A 112 -18.03 22.37 -5.82
N GLU A 113 -17.63 22.55 -7.10
CA GLU A 113 -16.61 23.48 -7.62
C GLU A 113 -16.59 24.90 -7.01
#